data_AF-A0A2V4MSB8-F1
#
_entry.id   AF-A0A2V4MSB8-F1
#
_cell.length_a   1.000
_cell.length_b   1.000
_cell.length_c   1.000
_cell.angle_alpha   90.00
_cell.angle_beta   90.00
_cell.angle_gamma   90.00
#
_symmetry.space_group_name_H-M   'P 1'
#
loop_
_entity.id
_entity.type
_entity.pdbx_description
1 polymer ?
#
loop_
_entity_poly.entity_id
_entity_poly.type
_entity_poly.pdbx_seq_one_letter_code
_entity_poly.pdbx_strand_id
1 'polypeptide(L)' 'MDTSLTAGSVVRPVGLIATPWANVFNGQVQQGVAYRAESLAIAPASGMTALAAATTPKAVKS' A
#
# COMPACT_ATOMS: atom_id res chain seq x y z
N MET A 1 -21.90 -11.77 -2.49
CA MET A 1 -20.67 -11.84 -1.71
C MET A 1 -19.76 -12.83 -2.40
N ASP A 2 -18.82 -12.30 -3.15
CA ASP A 2 -17.87 -12.95 -4.03
C ASP A 2 -16.86 -13.74 -3.18
N THR A 3 -17.18 -15.01 -2.94
CA THR A 3 -16.43 -15.94 -2.06
C THR A 3 -15.06 -16.38 -2.62
N SER A 4 -14.63 -15.87 -3.78
CA SER A 4 -13.40 -16.32 -4.44
C SER A 4 -12.11 -15.67 -3.90
N LEU A 5 -12.20 -14.65 -3.05
CA LEU A 5 -11.01 -13.97 -2.52
C LEU A 5 -10.49 -14.66 -1.26
N THR A 6 -9.26 -15.20 -1.34
CA THR A 6 -8.56 -15.80 -0.19
C THR A 6 -7.38 -14.94 0.23
N ALA A 7 -6.99 -15.00 1.50
CA ALA A 7 -5.80 -14.31 2.00
C ALA A 7 -4.56 -14.76 1.20
N GLY A 8 -3.71 -13.80 0.82
CA GLY A 8 -2.54 -14.03 -0.04
C GLY A 8 -2.82 -13.96 -1.54
N SER A 9 -4.08 -13.83 -1.97
CA SER A 9 -4.41 -13.59 -3.38
C SER A 9 -3.81 -12.28 -3.89
N VAL A 10 -3.19 -12.32 -5.07
CA VAL A 10 -2.73 -11.11 -5.76
C VAL A 10 -3.91 -10.43 -6.43
N VAL A 11 -4.12 -9.15 -6.08
CA VAL A 11 -5.22 -8.33 -6.62
C VAL A 11 -4.71 -6.97 -7.08
N ARG A 12 -5.45 -6.36 -8.01
CA ARG A 12 -5.28 -4.98 -8.42
C ARG A 12 -6.48 -4.15 -7.93
N PRO A 13 -6.29 -3.18 -7.03
CA PRO A 13 -7.33 -2.23 -6.65
C PRO A 13 -7.76 -1.34 -7.83
N VAL A 14 -9.06 -1.09 -7.96
CA VAL A 14 -9.65 -0.19 -8.95
C VAL A 14 -10.38 0.93 -8.20
N GLY A 15 -10.26 2.18 -8.67
CA GLY A 15 -10.83 3.34 -7.99
C GLY A 15 -10.22 3.55 -6.60
N LEU A 16 -8.88 3.42 -6.48
CA LEU A 16 -8.19 3.55 -5.21
C LEU A 16 -8.14 5.02 -4.76
N ILE A 17 -8.68 5.29 -3.58
CA ILE A 17 -8.68 6.59 -2.92
C ILE A 17 -7.82 6.50 -1.67
N ALA A 18 -6.94 7.48 -1.50
CA ALA A 18 -6.12 7.66 -0.30
C ALA A 18 -6.66 8.83 0.51
N THR A 19 -6.98 8.58 1.79
CA THR A 19 -7.48 9.60 2.71
C THR A 19 -6.53 9.72 3.89
N PRO A 20 -5.83 10.86 4.06
CA PRO A 20 -5.00 11.07 5.22
C PRO A 20 -5.88 11.17 6.47
N TRP A 21 -5.38 10.67 7.59
CA TRP A 21 -6.05 10.83 8.88
C TRP A 21 -5.01 11.10 9.97
N ALA A 22 -5.48 11.75 11.03
CA ALA A 22 -4.73 11.90 12.27
C ALA A 22 -5.71 11.80 13.44
N ASN A 23 -5.25 11.21 14.53
CA ASN A 23 -6.00 11.10 15.78
C ASN A 23 -5.06 11.26 16.97
N VAL A 24 -5.58 11.73 18.11
CA VAL A 24 -4.85 11.74 19.37
C VAL A 24 -5.30 10.54 20.19
N PHE A 25 -4.36 9.68 20.55
CA PHE A 25 -4.60 8.52 21.41
C PHE A 25 -3.50 8.42 22.46
N ASN A 26 -3.89 8.35 23.74
CA ASN A 26 -2.98 8.35 24.88
C ASN A 26 -2.00 9.55 24.88
N GLY A 27 -2.48 10.74 24.51
CA GLY A 27 -1.66 11.95 24.43
C GLY A 27 -0.58 11.94 23.34
N GLN A 28 -0.57 10.95 22.46
CA GLN A 28 0.32 10.87 21.30
C GLN A 28 -0.48 11.03 20.02
N VAL A 29 0.10 11.71 19.02
CA VAL A 29 -0.49 11.83 17.69
C VAL A 29 -0.22 10.53 16.94
N GLN A 30 -1.30 9.86 16.54
CA GLN A 30 -1.28 8.81 15.53
C GLN A 30 -1.71 9.42 14.21
N GLN A 31 -1.00 9.09 13.15
CA GLN A 31 -1.32 9.54 11.80
C GLN A 31 -1.15 8.39 10.82
N GLY A 32 -1.83 8.49 9.69
CA GLY A 32 -1.61 7.57 8.59
C GLY A 32 -2.42 7.93 7.36
N VAL A 33 -2.48 6.97 6.45
CA VAL A 33 -3.26 7.04 5.21
C VAL A 33 -4.18 5.84 5.18
N ALA A 34 -5.48 6.07 5.05
CA ALA A 34 -6.47 5.04 4.79
C ALA A 34 -6.65 4.87 3.27
N TYR A 35 -6.72 3.64 2.80
CA TYR A 35 -6.95 3.32 1.40
C TYR A 35 -8.32 2.66 1.23
N ARG A 36 -9.12 3.16 0.29
CA ARG A 36 -10.37 2.52 -0.14
C ARG A 36 -10.36 2.29 -1.64
N ALA A 37 -10.76 1.12 -2.08
CA ALA A 37 -10.97 0.80 -3.48
C ALA A 37 -12.47 0.62 -3.75
N GLU A 38 -12.91 0.94 -4.97
CA GLU A 38 -14.28 0.66 -5.42
C GLU A 38 -14.47 -0.82 -5.71
N SER A 39 -13.45 -1.48 -6.29
CA SER A 39 -13.43 -2.92 -6.52
C SER A 39 -12.01 -3.48 -6.54
N LEU A 40 -11.90 -4.81 -6.42
CA LEU A 40 -10.66 -5.55 -6.56
C LEU A 40 -10.74 -6.44 -7.79
N ALA A 41 -9.85 -6.22 -8.76
CA ALA A 41 -9.69 -7.13 -9.88
C ALA A 41 -8.66 -8.22 -9.52
N ILE A 42 -9.01 -9.49 -9.72
CA ILE A 42 -8.04 -10.59 -9.61
C ILE A 42 -6.98 -10.38 -10.68
N ALA A 43 -5.73 -10.20 -10.27
CA ALA A 43 -4.63 -10.05 -11.19
C ALA A 43 -3.96 -11.42 -11.37
N PRO A 44 -3.57 -11.81 -12.60
CA PRO A 44 -2.56 -12.85 -12.73
C PRO A 44 -1.33 -12.41 -11.94
N ALA A 45 -0.61 -13.33 -11.31
CA ALA A 45 0.53 -13.08 -10.42
C ALA A 45 1.77 -12.48 -11.13
N SER A 46 1.58 -11.61 -12.12
CA SER A 46 2.58 -10.95 -12.93
C SER A 46 2.93 -9.53 -12.45
N GLY A 47 2.38 -9.08 -11.32
CA GLY A 47 2.63 -7.75 -10.76
C GLY A 47 3.93 -7.61 -9.96
N MET A 48 4.68 -8.70 -9.74
CA MET A 48 5.90 -8.68 -8.93
C MET A 48 7.15 -8.46 -9.78
N THR A 49 7.20 -7.37 -10.54
CA THR A 49 8.49 -6.73 -10.81
C THR A 49 8.74 -5.76 -9.68
N ALA A 50 9.42 -6.24 -8.64
CA ALA A 50 10.00 -5.37 -7.63
C ALA A 50 10.94 -4.39 -8.36
N LEU A 51 10.64 -3.09 -8.30
CA LEU A 51 11.62 -2.08 -8.70
C LEU A 51 12.74 -2.16 -7.67
N ALA A 52 13.84 -2.81 -8.06
CA ALA A 52 15.01 -2.98 -7.22
C ALA A 52 15.58 -1.62 -6.80
N ALA A 53 15.80 -1.48 -5.49
CA ALA A 53 16.76 -0.62 -4.80
C ALA A 53 16.86 0.86 -5.22
N ALA A 54 16.25 1.74 -4.43
CA ALA A 54 16.77 3.10 -4.25
C ALA A 54 17.97 3.03 -3.28
N THR A 55 19.16 2.71 -3.79
CA THR A 55 20.42 2.86 -3.04
C THR A 55 20.80 4.35 -3.07
N THR A 56 20.60 5.06 -1.97
CA THR A 56 21.19 6.39 -1.77
C THR A 56 22.68 6.21 -1.46
N PRO A 57 23.63 6.70 -2.27
CA PRO A 57 25.03 6.75 -1.86
C PRO A 57 25.17 7.81 -0.77
N LYS A 58 25.63 7.40 0.42
CA LYS A 58 26.07 8.31 1.48
C LYS A 58 27.28 9.09 0.95
N ALA A 59 27.13 10.41 0.82
CA ALA A 59 28.21 11.32 0.44
C ALA A 59 29.40 11.18 1.42
N VAL A 60 30.57 10.87 0.89
CA VAL A 60 31.84 11.04 1.62
C VAL A 60 32.43 12.39 1.19
N LYS A 61 32.69 13.27 2.16
CA LYS A 61 33.49 14.48 1.94
C LYS A 61 34.97 14.07 2.05
N SER A 62 35.76 14.46 1.07
CA SER A 62 37.23 14.48 1.11
C SER A 62 37.68 15.93 0.99
#